data_AF-A0A661UMN7-F1
#
_entry.id   AF-A0A661UMN7-F1
#
_cell.length_a   1.000
_cell.length_b   1.000
_cell.length_c   1.000
_cell.angle_alpha   90.00
_cell.angle_beta   90.00
_cell.angle_gamma   90.00
#
_symmetry.space_group_name_H-M   'P 1'
#
loop_
_entity.id
_entity.type
_entity.pdbx_description
1 polymer ?
#
loop_
_entity_poly.entity_id
_entity_poly.type
_entity_poly.pdbx_seq_one_letter_code
_entity_poly.pdbx_strand_id
1 'polypeptide(L)'
;CTLDKEKTTHCPVASNIVDMVEVFRDSKSFENANVQITTSQREYHKKASIQQTVSSMLGIIMVTSGCPILSKLRPMARFHLPFANIEETIYRAVSMYLVKQYFNNQDGKDPDWELNGLMDIYKEIHEVNKAFFSRLSSLKGKDANVNALIILDNFANYINFSIDRNKLSKIKWMFDDEGKHE
;
A
#
# COMPACT_ATOMS: atom_id res chain seq x y z
N CYS A 1 7.05 3.30 -17.23
CA CYS A 1 6.70 4.50 -16.43
C CYS A 1 5.80 5.38 -17.29
N THR A 2 4.70 5.89 -16.74
CA THR A 2 3.69 6.69 -17.46
C THR A 2 3.96 8.19 -17.46
N LEU A 3 5.01 8.65 -16.76
CA LEU A 3 5.40 10.05 -16.73
C LEU A 3 6.10 10.43 -18.05
N ASP A 4 5.83 11.65 -18.50
CA ASP A 4 6.48 12.26 -19.65
C ASP A 4 7.97 12.49 -19.35
N LYS A 5 8.83 11.84 -20.14
CA LYS A 5 10.29 11.89 -19.98
C LYS A 5 10.87 13.28 -20.26
N GLU A 6 10.22 14.07 -21.11
CA GLU A 6 10.67 15.43 -21.43
C GLU A 6 10.37 16.39 -20.26
N LYS A 7 9.30 16.12 -19.49
CA LYS A 7 8.88 16.95 -18.36
C LYS A 7 9.38 16.45 -17.00
N THR A 8 9.77 15.18 -16.92
CA THR A 8 10.10 14.50 -15.67
C THR A 8 11.44 13.80 -15.76
N THR A 9 12.48 14.46 -15.25
CA THR A 9 13.85 13.92 -15.23
C THR A 9 14.02 12.76 -14.23
N HIS A 10 13.37 12.85 -13.07
CA HIS A 10 13.47 11.85 -12.01
C HIS A 10 12.11 11.30 -11.61
N CYS A 11 12.05 9.99 -11.35
CA CYS A 11 10.86 9.38 -10.79
C CYS A 11 10.59 9.99 -9.40
N PRO A 12 9.42 10.62 -9.17
CA PRO A 12 9.22 11.40 -7.96
C PRO A 12 9.13 10.49 -6.73
N VAL A 13 8.67 9.24 -6.88
CA VAL A 13 8.76 8.22 -5.82
C VAL A 13 10.22 7.92 -5.47
N ALA A 14 11.09 7.74 -6.46
CA ALA A 14 12.50 7.45 -6.21
C ALA A 14 13.18 8.61 -5.48
N SER A 15 12.88 9.85 -5.87
CA SER A 15 13.40 11.04 -5.21
C SER A 15 12.95 11.18 -3.75
N ASN A 16 11.72 10.76 -3.42
CA ASN A 16 11.18 10.91 -2.05
C ASN A 16 11.53 9.76 -1.10
N ILE A 17 11.93 8.59 -1.63
CA ILE A 17 12.34 7.45 -0.77
C ILE A 17 13.85 7.39 -0.54
N VAL A 18 14.66 8.21 -1.25
CA VAL A 18 16.12 8.06 -1.25
C VAL A 18 16.73 8.17 0.14
N ASP A 19 16.33 9.15 0.94
CA ASP A 19 16.87 9.37 2.28
C ASP A 19 16.50 8.21 3.22
N MET A 20 15.28 7.71 3.12
CA MET A 20 14.84 6.54 3.88
C MET A 20 15.62 5.29 3.47
N VAL A 21 15.79 5.06 2.17
CA VAL A 21 16.56 3.92 1.66
C VAL A 21 18.00 3.98 2.19
N GLU A 22 18.58 5.17 2.28
CA GLU A 22 19.91 5.38 2.87
C GLU A 22 19.96 5.03 4.36
N VAL A 23 19.01 5.55 5.14
CA VAL A 23 18.92 5.31 6.59
C VAL A 23 18.85 3.82 6.93
N PHE A 24 18.12 3.03 6.14
CA PHE A 24 17.95 1.59 6.37
C PHE A 24 18.87 0.71 5.50
N ARG A 25 19.85 1.30 4.78
CA ARG A 25 20.73 0.57 3.86
C ARG A 25 21.41 -0.62 4.54
N ASP A 26 21.90 -0.44 5.76
CA ASP A 26 22.67 -1.44 6.50
C ASP A 26 21.86 -2.19 7.57
N SER A 27 20.53 -2.06 7.56
CA SER A 27 19.63 -2.73 8.52
C SER A 27 19.27 -4.15 8.06
N LYS A 28 19.28 -5.13 8.98
CA LYS A 28 18.75 -6.48 8.66
C LYS A 28 17.23 -6.44 8.75
N SER A 29 16.57 -6.98 7.74
CA SER A 29 15.11 -6.95 7.62
C SER A 29 14.36 -7.49 8.86
N PHE A 30 14.87 -8.57 9.45
CA PHE A 30 14.26 -9.29 10.58
C PHE A 30 14.63 -8.76 11.96
N GLU A 31 15.52 -7.77 12.07
CA GLU A 31 15.83 -7.14 13.36
C GLU A 31 14.57 -6.47 13.91
N ASN A 32 14.32 -6.62 15.21
CA ASN A 32 13.15 -6.03 15.87
C ASN A 32 13.52 -4.69 16.52
N ALA A 33 12.60 -3.74 16.40
CA ALA A 33 12.68 -2.43 17.06
C ALA A 33 11.38 -2.11 17.80
N ASN A 34 11.50 -1.29 18.84
CA ASN A 34 10.33 -0.63 19.43
C ASN A 34 10.06 0.62 18.58
N VAL A 35 8.92 0.64 17.90
CA VAL A 35 8.54 1.71 16.99
C VAL A 35 7.45 2.55 17.63
N GLN A 36 7.65 3.87 17.61
CA GLN A 36 6.64 4.86 17.96
C GLN A 36 6.32 5.69 16.71
N ILE A 37 5.03 5.82 16.40
CA ILE A 37 4.54 6.67 15.31
C ILE A 37 3.57 7.67 15.90
N THR A 38 3.88 8.95 15.77
CA THR A 38 3.01 10.04 16.23
C THR A 38 2.29 10.67 15.04
N THR A 39 0.98 10.76 15.13
CA THR A 39 0.12 11.48 14.19
C THR A 39 -0.67 12.54 14.93
N SER A 40 -1.36 13.44 14.21
CA SER A 40 -2.23 14.43 14.85
C SER A 40 -3.37 13.83 15.68
N GLN A 41 -3.74 12.57 15.42
CA GLN A 41 -4.90 11.93 16.06
C GLN A 41 -4.52 10.86 17.08
N ARG A 42 -3.34 10.24 16.94
CA ARG A 42 -2.97 9.01 17.67
C ARG A 42 -1.46 8.87 17.76
N GLU A 43 -1.01 8.22 18.83
CA GLU A 43 0.30 7.59 18.91
C GLU A 43 0.17 6.07 18.79
N TYR A 44 1.04 5.45 18.01
CA TYR A 44 1.11 4.01 17.83
C TYR A 44 2.43 3.50 18.40
N HIS A 45 2.36 2.48 19.25
CA HIS A 45 3.53 1.80 19.78
C HIS A 45 3.48 0.33 19.38
N LYS A 46 4.53 -0.15 18.71
CA LYS A 46 4.61 -1.56 18.31
C LYS A 46 6.04 -2.06 18.33
N LYS A 47 6.25 -3.25 18.89
CA LYS A 47 7.47 -4.02 18.65
C LYS A 47 7.32 -4.71 17.30
N ALA A 48 8.13 -4.33 16.32
CA ALA A 48 8.01 -4.83 14.94
C ALA A 48 9.40 -5.03 14.32
N SER A 49 9.44 -5.83 13.25
CA SER A 49 10.65 -5.96 12.45
C SER A 49 10.95 -4.67 11.67
N ILE A 50 12.21 -4.43 11.34
CA ILE A 50 12.61 -3.29 10.50
C ILE A 50 11.87 -3.34 9.17
N GLN A 51 11.75 -4.50 8.51
CA GLN A 51 11.02 -4.61 7.24
C GLN A 51 9.55 -4.21 7.34
N GLN A 52 8.85 -4.52 8.45
CA GLN A 52 7.46 -4.10 8.66
C GLN A 52 7.37 -2.59 8.86
N THR A 53 8.35 -2.01 9.56
CA THR A 53 8.44 -0.57 9.82
C THR A 53 8.69 0.20 8.53
N VAL A 54 9.72 -0.20 7.78
CA VAL A 54 10.07 0.38 6.50
C VAL A 54 8.95 0.18 5.49
N SER A 55 8.27 -0.98 5.48
CA SER A 55 7.11 -1.22 4.59
C SER A 55 5.97 -0.24 4.87
N SER A 56 5.65 -0.02 6.15
CA SER A 56 4.61 0.92 6.55
C SER A 56 4.93 2.37 6.15
N MET A 57 6.20 2.77 6.25
CA MET A 57 6.68 4.08 5.80
C MET A 57 6.72 4.19 4.27
N LEU A 58 7.18 3.16 3.55
CA LEU A 58 7.21 3.14 2.08
C LEU A 58 5.79 3.28 1.52
N GLY A 59 4.83 2.55 2.09
CA GLY A 59 3.43 2.60 1.65
C GLY A 59 2.84 4.02 1.64
N ILE A 60 3.18 4.85 2.64
CA ILE A 60 2.70 6.24 2.69
C ILE A 60 3.53 7.18 1.81
N ILE A 61 4.87 7.05 1.81
CA ILE A 61 5.74 7.93 1.01
C ILE A 61 5.45 7.72 -0.47
N MET A 62 5.45 6.47 -0.95
CA MET A 62 5.28 6.17 -2.37
C MET A 62 3.93 6.69 -2.90
N VAL A 63 2.84 6.51 -2.15
CA VAL A 63 1.48 6.97 -2.53
C VAL A 63 1.38 8.50 -2.57
N THR A 64 2.15 9.20 -1.74
CA THR A 64 2.12 10.68 -1.66
C THR A 64 3.17 11.37 -2.54
N SER A 65 4.03 10.61 -3.22
CA SER A 65 5.14 11.12 -4.04
C SER A 65 4.75 11.48 -5.49
N GLY A 66 3.48 11.72 -5.81
CA GLY A 66 3.08 12.19 -7.15
C GLY A 66 3.19 11.17 -8.30
N CYS A 67 3.31 9.87 -8.03
CA CYS A 67 3.18 8.84 -9.06
C CYS A 67 1.70 8.69 -9.50
N PRO A 68 1.36 8.83 -10.80
CA PRO A 68 -0.02 8.74 -11.27
C PRO A 68 -0.70 7.39 -11.01
N ILE A 69 0.08 6.31 -10.95
CA ILE A 69 -0.43 4.97 -10.64
C ILE A 69 -0.77 4.89 -9.15
N LEU A 70 0.18 5.23 -8.28
CA LEU A 70 0.02 5.11 -6.82
C LEU A 70 -0.94 6.17 -6.25
N SER A 71 -1.10 7.32 -6.90
CA SER A 71 -2.00 8.40 -6.45
C SER A 71 -3.46 7.97 -6.40
N LYS A 72 -3.83 6.88 -7.09
CA LYS A 72 -5.17 6.28 -7.01
C LYS A 72 -5.50 5.77 -5.60
N LEU A 73 -4.49 5.47 -4.78
CA LEU A 73 -4.62 5.10 -3.37
C LEU A 73 -4.43 6.27 -2.39
N ARG A 74 -4.31 7.51 -2.88
CA ARG A 74 -4.08 8.69 -2.02
C ARG A 74 -5.11 8.85 -0.88
N PRO A 75 -6.41 8.53 -1.03
CA PRO A 75 -7.34 8.57 0.09
C PRO A 75 -6.94 7.64 1.25
N MET A 76 -6.30 6.48 0.97
CA MET A 76 -5.81 5.58 2.02
C MET A 76 -4.68 6.20 2.85
N ALA A 77 -3.91 7.14 2.30
CA ALA A 77 -2.85 7.83 3.02
C ALA A 77 -3.38 8.83 4.06
N ARG A 78 -4.58 9.41 3.83
CA ARG A 78 -5.22 10.34 4.78
C ARG A 78 -5.55 9.66 6.10
N PHE A 79 -6.00 8.41 6.03
CA PHE A 79 -6.29 7.56 7.18
C PHE A 79 -5.36 6.35 7.17
N HIS A 80 -4.05 6.59 6.99
CA HIS A 80 -3.06 5.52 6.98
C HIS A 80 -3.12 4.75 8.29
N LEU A 81 -3.17 3.42 8.21
CA LEU A 81 -3.08 2.53 9.36
C LEU A 81 -1.68 1.89 9.33
N PRO A 82 -0.77 2.32 10.23
CA PRO A 82 0.54 1.70 10.31
C PRO A 82 0.43 0.23 10.70
N PHE A 83 1.29 -0.61 10.11
CA PHE A 83 1.33 -2.06 10.39
C PHE A 83 0.03 -2.82 10.17
N ALA A 84 -0.81 -2.34 9.25
CA ALA A 84 -2.06 -3.00 8.88
C ALA A 84 -1.80 -4.45 8.44
N ASN A 85 -2.66 -5.36 8.89
CA ASN A 85 -2.69 -6.73 8.40
C ASN A 85 -3.41 -6.81 7.03
N ILE A 86 -3.45 -8.01 6.46
CA ILE A 86 -4.03 -8.26 5.14
C ILE A 86 -5.53 -7.93 5.13
N GLU A 87 -6.29 -8.33 6.15
CA GLU A 87 -7.73 -8.13 6.22
C GLU A 87 -8.08 -6.64 6.37
N GLU A 88 -7.37 -5.93 7.24
CA GLU A 88 -7.47 -4.47 7.39
C GLU A 88 -7.16 -3.75 6.07
N THR A 89 -6.15 -4.22 5.34
CA THR A 89 -5.76 -3.63 4.04
C THR A 89 -6.85 -3.84 2.99
N ILE A 90 -7.41 -5.06 2.89
CA ILE A 90 -8.51 -5.36 1.96
C ILE A 90 -9.74 -4.52 2.30
N TYR A 91 -10.15 -4.53 3.56
CA TYR A 91 -11.31 -3.78 4.03
C TYR A 91 -11.16 -2.30 3.65
N ARG A 92 -10.03 -1.68 4.02
CA ARG A 92 -9.77 -0.26 3.72
C ARG A 92 -9.74 0.02 2.22
N ALA A 93 -9.13 -0.85 1.41
CA ALA A 93 -9.04 -0.66 -0.03
C ALA A 93 -10.42 -0.76 -0.72
N VAL A 94 -11.20 -1.79 -0.37
CA VAL A 94 -12.54 -2.02 -0.91
C VAL A 94 -13.50 -0.91 -0.46
N SER A 95 -13.54 -0.59 0.84
CA SER A 95 -14.38 0.48 1.37
C SER A 95 -14.05 1.83 0.74
N MET A 96 -12.77 2.17 0.61
CA MET A 96 -12.35 3.40 -0.08
C MET A 96 -12.85 3.42 -1.54
N TYR A 97 -12.68 2.31 -2.26
CA TYR A 97 -13.08 2.24 -3.67
C TYR A 97 -14.59 2.36 -3.82
N LEU A 98 -15.38 1.66 -3.01
CA LEU A 98 -16.84 1.73 -3.03
C LEU A 98 -17.37 3.11 -2.65
N VAL A 99 -16.72 3.83 -1.72
CA VAL A 99 -17.05 5.24 -1.43
C VAL A 99 -16.82 6.12 -2.65
N LYS A 100 -15.75 5.89 -3.43
CA LYS A 100 -15.56 6.59 -4.72
C LYS A 100 -16.69 6.26 -5.71
N GLN A 101 -17.12 5.00 -5.79
CA GLN A 101 -18.22 4.62 -6.68
C GLN A 101 -19.57 5.22 -6.25
N TYR A 102 -19.81 5.34 -4.95
CA TYR A 102 -20.97 6.05 -4.43
C TYR A 102 -21.01 7.51 -4.93
N PHE A 103 -19.88 8.24 -4.87
CA PHE A 103 -19.81 9.60 -5.41
C PHE A 103 -19.94 9.65 -6.93
N ASN A 104 -19.39 8.68 -7.66
CA ASN A 104 -19.60 8.57 -9.11
C ASN A 104 -21.10 8.47 -9.45
N ASN A 105 -21.84 7.64 -8.71
CA ASN A 105 -23.29 7.49 -8.90
C ASN A 105 -24.05 8.80 -8.58
N GLN A 106 -23.65 9.52 -7.52
CA GLN A 106 -24.23 10.84 -7.20
C GLN A 106 -23.96 11.87 -8.31
N ASP A 107 -22.82 11.78 -8.98
CA ASP A 107 -22.44 12.64 -10.11
C ASP A 107 -23.07 12.21 -11.45
N GLY A 108 -23.93 11.19 -11.47
CA GLY A 108 -24.53 10.65 -12.70
C GLY A 108 -23.57 9.86 -13.59
N LYS A 109 -22.43 9.43 -13.06
CA LYS A 109 -21.48 8.51 -13.73
C LYS A 109 -21.85 7.07 -13.41
N ASP A 110 -21.42 6.13 -14.26
CA ASP A 110 -21.63 4.71 -14.04
C ASP A 110 -20.66 4.16 -12.95
N PRO A 111 -21.18 3.69 -11.80
CA PRO A 111 -20.35 3.13 -10.73
C PRO A 111 -19.89 1.69 -11.00
N ASP A 112 -18.62 1.40 -10.68
CA ASP A 112 -18.05 0.05 -10.77
C ASP A 112 -18.25 -0.76 -9.47
N TRP A 113 -19.41 -1.38 -9.32
CA TRP A 113 -19.75 -2.22 -8.16
C TRP A 113 -19.00 -3.55 -8.12
N GLU A 114 -18.54 -4.04 -9.27
CA GLU A 114 -17.83 -5.30 -9.43
C GLU A 114 -16.33 -5.19 -9.10
N LEU A 115 -15.85 -3.99 -8.73
CA LEU A 115 -14.47 -3.71 -8.33
C LEU A 115 -13.43 -3.97 -9.44
N ASN A 116 -13.84 -4.00 -10.71
CA ASN A 116 -12.94 -4.28 -11.83
C ASN A 116 -11.80 -3.26 -11.91
N GLY A 117 -12.12 -1.98 -11.77
CA GLY A 117 -11.13 -0.92 -11.77
C GLY A 117 -10.22 -0.97 -10.54
N LEU A 118 -10.68 -1.51 -9.41
CA LEU A 118 -9.81 -1.72 -8.24
C LEU A 118 -8.76 -2.81 -8.53
N MET A 119 -9.15 -3.90 -9.20
CA MET A 119 -8.21 -4.93 -9.64
C MET A 119 -7.16 -4.35 -10.60
N ASP A 120 -7.58 -3.54 -11.57
CA ASP A 120 -6.65 -2.95 -12.52
C ASP A 120 -5.67 -1.98 -11.86
N ILE A 121 -6.13 -1.20 -10.88
CA ILE A 121 -5.25 -0.36 -10.04
C ILE A 121 -4.16 -1.22 -9.38
N TYR A 122 -4.53 -2.33 -8.73
CA TYR A 122 -3.56 -3.17 -8.03
C TYR A 122 -2.63 -3.94 -8.97
N LYS A 123 -3.06 -4.30 -10.18
CA LYS A 123 -2.18 -4.83 -11.24
C LYS A 123 -1.12 -3.80 -11.64
N GLU A 124 -1.49 -2.54 -11.85
CA GLU A 124 -0.52 -1.48 -12.15
C GLU A 124 0.44 -1.21 -10.98
N ILE A 125 -0.06 -1.27 -9.74
CA ILE A 125 0.78 -1.12 -8.53
C ILE A 125 1.81 -2.25 -8.46
N HIS A 126 1.42 -3.49 -8.78
CA HIS A 126 2.35 -4.63 -8.84
C HIS A 126 3.51 -4.35 -9.81
N GLU A 127 3.23 -3.82 -11.01
CA GLU A 127 4.28 -3.46 -11.96
C GLU A 127 5.21 -2.34 -11.44
N VAL A 128 4.66 -1.37 -10.70
CA VAL A 128 5.48 -0.34 -10.03
C VAL A 128 6.37 -0.96 -8.97
N ASN A 129 5.82 -1.82 -8.10
CA ASN A 129 6.57 -2.49 -7.05
C ASN A 129 7.68 -3.38 -7.63
N LYS A 130 7.39 -4.15 -8.68
CA LYS A 130 8.39 -4.96 -9.40
C LYS A 130 9.53 -4.11 -9.95
N ALA A 131 9.23 -2.96 -10.54
CA ALA A 131 10.26 -2.03 -11.03
C ALA A 131 11.11 -1.47 -9.88
N PHE A 132 10.51 -1.14 -8.72
CA PHE A 132 11.26 -0.71 -7.54
C PHE A 132 12.05 -1.86 -6.90
N PHE A 133 11.57 -3.09 -6.96
CA PHE A 133 12.30 -4.26 -6.49
C PHE A 133 13.61 -4.42 -7.25
N SER A 134 13.57 -4.35 -8.59
CA SER A 134 14.81 -4.41 -9.38
C SER A 134 15.77 -3.28 -9.04
N ARG A 135 15.28 -2.06 -8.79
CA ARG A 135 16.11 -0.90 -8.39
C ARG A 135 16.76 -1.11 -7.03
N LEU A 136 15.96 -1.44 -6.00
CA LEU A 136 16.45 -1.59 -4.64
C LEU A 136 17.38 -2.80 -4.51
N SER A 137 17.07 -3.91 -5.18
CA SER A 137 17.92 -5.12 -5.19
C SER A 137 19.27 -4.92 -5.88
N SER A 138 19.40 -3.88 -6.73
CA SER A 138 20.69 -3.53 -7.35
C SER A 138 21.59 -2.68 -6.45
N LEU A 139 21.06 -2.14 -5.35
CA LEU A 139 21.83 -1.36 -4.40
C LEU A 139 22.65 -2.28 -3.49
N LYS A 140 23.86 -1.85 -3.14
CA LYS A 140 24.64 -2.53 -2.09
C LYS A 140 24.04 -2.20 -0.71
N GLY A 141 23.92 -3.20 0.14
CA GLY A 141 23.37 -3.07 1.49
C GLY A 141 22.77 -4.37 1.97
N LYS A 142 22.05 -4.29 3.09
CA LYS A 142 21.24 -5.38 3.62
C LYS A 142 19.82 -5.33 3.04
N ASP A 143 18.99 -6.27 3.47
CA ASP A 143 17.74 -6.67 2.82
C ASP A 143 16.48 -5.92 3.31
N ALA A 144 16.61 -5.00 4.28
CA ALA A 144 15.45 -4.32 4.88
C ALA A 144 14.58 -3.57 3.85
N ASN A 145 15.18 -2.76 2.98
CA ASN A 145 14.45 -2.00 1.95
C ASN A 145 13.75 -2.90 0.93
N VAL A 146 14.43 -3.98 0.52
CA VAL A 146 13.91 -4.94 -0.47
C VAL A 146 12.74 -5.72 0.11
N ASN A 147 12.89 -6.27 1.33
CA ASN A 147 11.83 -7.04 1.98
C ASN A 147 10.64 -6.17 2.38
N ALA A 148 10.87 -4.91 2.73
CA ALA A 148 9.80 -3.94 2.98
C ALA A 148 8.92 -3.73 1.74
N LEU A 149 9.52 -3.67 0.56
CA LEU A 149 8.80 -3.58 -0.71
C LEU A 149 8.10 -4.88 -1.07
N ILE A 150 8.70 -6.04 -0.81
CA ILE A 150 8.05 -7.35 -0.99
C ILE A 150 6.76 -7.43 -0.16
N ILE A 151 6.75 -6.92 1.07
CA ILE A 151 5.53 -6.86 1.89
C ILE A 151 4.44 -6.05 1.17
N LEU A 152 4.77 -4.89 0.60
CA LEU A 152 3.82 -4.07 -0.15
C LEU A 152 3.31 -4.77 -1.40
N ASP A 153 4.19 -5.48 -2.11
CA ASP A 153 3.81 -6.23 -3.30
C ASP A 153 2.90 -7.42 -2.98
N ASN A 154 3.15 -8.09 -1.86
CA ASN A 154 2.28 -9.16 -1.37
C ASN A 154 0.87 -8.64 -1.08
N PHE A 155 0.73 -7.44 -0.50
CA PHE A 155 -0.60 -6.83 -0.32
C PHE A 155 -1.30 -6.56 -1.66
N ALA A 156 -0.59 -6.03 -2.65
CA ALA A 156 -1.16 -5.76 -3.98
C ALA A 156 -1.65 -7.05 -4.66
N ASN A 157 -0.83 -8.10 -4.64
CA ASN A 157 -1.19 -9.41 -5.18
C ASN A 157 -2.36 -10.04 -4.43
N TYR A 158 -2.38 -9.91 -3.10
CA TYR A 158 -3.44 -10.47 -2.28
C TYR A 158 -4.78 -9.81 -2.56
N ILE A 159 -4.82 -8.48 -2.72
CA ILE A 159 -6.06 -7.77 -3.05
C ILE A 159 -6.59 -8.20 -4.42
N ASN A 160 -5.73 -8.28 -5.43
CA ASN A 160 -6.11 -8.80 -6.75
C ASN A 160 -6.74 -10.20 -6.65
N PHE A 161 -6.08 -11.12 -5.93
CA PHE A 161 -6.57 -12.48 -5.74
C PHE A 161 -7.90 -12.55 -4.97
N SER A 162 -8.06 -11.69 -3.96
CA SER A 162 -9.26 -11.65 -3.12
C SER A 162 -10.49 -11.17 -3.89
N ILE A 163 -10.32 -10.19 -4.78
CA ILE A 163 -11.41 -9.66 -5.61
C ILE A 163 -11.75 -10.65 -6.73
N ASP A 164 -10.77 -11.10 -7.50
CA ASP A 164 -10.96 -12.00 -8.67
C ASP A 164 -11.70 -13.29 -8.32
N ARG A 165 -11.53 -13.82 -7.11
CA ARG A 165 -12.16 -15.08 -6.68
C ARG A 165 -13.47 -14.89 -5.89
N ASN A 166 -14.07 -13.69 -5.87
CA ASN A 166 -15.22 -13.36 -5.00
C ASN A 166 -14.95 -13.70 -3.51
N LYS A 167 -13.68 -13.62 -3.09
CA LYS A 167 -13.20 -13.96 -1.74
C LYS A 167 -13.20 -12.77 -0.78
N LEU A 168 -14.05 -11.77 -1.05
CA LEU A 168 -14.46 -10.82 -0.01
C LEU A 168 -15.18 -11.51 1.14
N SER A 169 -15.47 -12.82 1.05
CA SER A 169 -15.86 -13.68 2.16
C SER A 169 -15.01 -13.50 3.43
N LYS A 170 -13.71 -13.16 3.29
CA LYS A 170 -12.83 -12.87 4.43
C LYS A 170 -13.20 -11.65 5.25
N ILE A 171 -13.98 -10.73 4.68
CA ILE A 171 -14.53 -9.58 5.41
C ILE A 171 -16.05 -9.65 5.49
N LYS A 172 -16.70 -10.50 4.68
CA LYS A 172 -18.16 -10.68 4.70
C LYS A 172 -18.67 -11.15 6.05
N TRP A 173 -17.95 -12.06 6.72
CA TRP A 173 -18.35 -12.60 8.02
C TRP A 173 -18.57 -11.51 9.09
N MET A 174 -17.94 -10.33 8.94
CA MET A 174 -18.11 -9.18 9.85
C MET A 174 -19.51 -8.54 9.76
N PHE A 175 -20.28 -8.87 8.72
CA PHE A 175 -21.60 -8.32 8.43
C PHE A 175 -22.72 -9.37 8.49
N ASP A 176 -22.39 -10.62 8.80
CA ASP A 176 -23.39 -11.66 9.01
C ASP A 176 -23.95 -11.51 10.45
N ASP A 177 -25.27 -11.46 10.61
CA ASP A 177 -25.95 -11.22 11.90
C ASP A 177 -25.76 -12.35 12.93
N GLU A 178 -25.13 -13.46 12.55
CA GLU A 178 -24.86 -14.60 13.43
C GLU A 178 -23.50 -14.45 14.13
N GLY A 179 -23.51 -13.73 15.26
CA GLY A 179 -22.35 -13.36 16.08
C GLY A 179 -21.35 -14.49 16.39
N LYS A 180 -20.33 -14.61 15.55
CA LYS A 180 -19.05 -15.26 15.89
C LYS A 180 -17.99 -14.18 15.99
N HIS A 181 -17.99 -13.48 17.12
CA HIS A 181 -16.91 -12.58 17.51
C HIS A 181 -15.74 -13.44 18.02
N GLU A 182 -14.62 -13.43 17.29
CA GLU A 182 -13.29 -13.70 17.86
C GLU A 182 -12.81 -12.52 18.70
#